data_AF-A0A151MZH3-F1
#
_entry.id   AF-A0A151MZH3-F1
#
_cell.length_a   1.000
_cell.length_b   1.000
_cell.length_c   1.000
_cell.angle_alpha   90.00
_cell.angle_beta   90.00
_cell.angle_gamma   90.00
#
_symmetry.space_group_name_H-M   'P 1'
#
loop_
_entity.id
_entity.type
_entity.pdbx_description
1 polymer ?
#
loop_
_entity_poly.entity_id
_entity_poly.type
_entity_poly.pdbx_seq_one_letter_code
_entity_poly.pdbx_strand_id
1 'polypeptide(L)'
;MTCAELYEKLPQGYRMEKPRNCDDEVYELMRQCWRDRPYERPPFAQISLQLIRMLEARKAYVNMSLFENFTYAGIDATAEEA
;
A
#
# COMPACT_ATOMS: atom_id res chain seq x y z
N MET A 1 -12.99 -5.15 -8.65
CA MET A 1 -12.11 -4.53 -9.67
C MET A 1 -11.51 -5.68 -10.45
N THR A 2 -11.76 -5.77 -11.75
CA THR A 2 -11.23 -6.85 -12.59
C THR A 2 -9.83 -6.49 -13.11
N CYS A 3 -9.08 -7.49 -13.59
CA CYS A 3 -7.78 -7.26 -14.25
C CYS A 3 -7.90 -6.33 -15.47
N ALA A 4 -9.01 -6.43 -16.23
CA ALA A 4 -9.27 -5.57 -17.38
C ALA A 4 -9.43 -4.10 -16.95
N GLU A 5 -10.17 -3.84 -15.86
CA GLU A 5 -10.30 -2.48 -15.32
C GLU A 5 -8.97 -1.92 -14.81
N LEU A 6 -8.10 -2.76 -14.23
CA LEU A 6 -6.77 -2.35 -13.78
C LEU A 6 -5.85 -1.95 -14.93
N TYR A 7 -5.90 -2.69 -16.05
CA TYR A 7 -5.08 -2.40 -17.23
C TYR A 7 -5.34 -0.99 -17.77
N GLU A 8 -6.61 -0.57 -17.77
CA GLU A 8 -7.01 0.76 -18.21
C GLU A 8 -6.67 1.86 -17.18
N LYS A 9 -6.85 1.57 -15.87
CA LYS A 9 -6.73 2.58 -14.81
C LYS A 9 -5.29 2.86 -14.38
N LEU A 10 -4.41 1.86 -14.34
CA LEU A 10 -3.03 2.03 -13.86
C LEU A 10 -2.24 3.08 -14.67
N PRO A 11 -2.28 3.11 -16.02
CA PRO A 11 -1.62 4.15 -16.81
C PRO A 11 -2.20 5.56 -16.61
N GLN A 12 -3.45 5.66 -16.13
CA GLN A 12 -4.11 6.95 -15.81
C GLN A 12 -3.73 7.47 -14.41
N GLY A 13 -2.81 6.78 -13.72
CA GLY A 13 -2.33 7.17 -12.39
C GLY A 13 -3.14 6.61 -11.23
N TYR A 14 -4.16 5.78 -11.48
CA TYR A 14 -4.86 5.08 -10.41
C TYR A 14 -3.88 4.20 -9.63
N ARG A 15 -3.95 4.25 -8.30
CA ARG A 15 -3.30 3.32 -7.37
C ARG A 15 -4.27 3.00 -6.25
N MET A 16 -3.99 1.95 -5.50
CA MET A 16 -4.79 1.62 -4.32
C MET A 16 -4.81 2.81 -3.36
N GLU A 17 -5.99 3.08 -2.80
CA GLU A 17 -6.19 4.10 -1.78
C GLU A 17 -5.41 3.75 -0.50
N LYS A 18 -5.09 4.77 0.30
CA LYS A 18 -4.44 4.54 1.59
C LYS A 18 -5.38 3.78 2.52
N PRO A 19 -4.95 2.65 3.13
CA PRO A 19 -5.74 2.00 4.17
C PRO A 19 -5.97 2.95 5.36
N ARG A 20 -7.17 2.94 5.94
CA ARG A 20 -7.53 3.82 7.06
C ARG A 20 -6.63 3.65 8.28
N ASN A 21 -6.10 2.46 8.46
CA ASN A 21 -5.23 2.10 9.58
C ASN A 21 -3.74 2.26 9.29
N CYS A 22 -3.37 2.90 8.17
CA CYS A 22 -1.98 3.02 7.72
C CYS A 22 -1.48 4.47 7.84
N ASP A 23 -0.31 4.63 8.45
CA ASP A 23 0.40 5.91 8.51
C ASP A 23 0.87 6.37 7.11
N ASP A 24 0.96 7.68 6.91
CA ASP A 24 1.36 8.27 5.62
C ASP A 24 2.75 7.82 5.18
N GLU A 25 3.68 7.61 6.12
CA GLU A 25 5.06 7.21 5.77
C GLU A 25 5.11 5.81 5.14
N VAL A 26 4.26 4.88 5.64
CA VAL A 26 4.14 3.53 5.07
C VAL A 26 3.44 3.58 3.72
N TYR A 27 2.38 4.37 3.59
CA TYR A 27 1.69 4.51 2.31
C TYR A 27 2.56 5.16 1.25
N GLU A 28 3.37 6.15 1.61
CA GLU A 28 4.32 6.77 0.69
C GLU A 28 5.38 5.77 0.21
N LEU A 29 5.86 4.88 1.09
CA LEU A 29 6.73 3.78 0.67
C LEU A 29 6.04 2.86 -0.36
N MET A 30 4.75 2.54 -0.18
CA MET A 30 3.98 1.78 -1.17
C MET A 30 3.85 2.55 -2.50
N ARG A 31 3.58 3.85 -2.44
CA ARG A 31 3.48 4.73 -3.63
C ARG A 31 4.78 4.79 -4.41
N GLN A 32 5.93 4.81 -3.73
CA GLN A 32 7.25 4.71 -4.37
C GLN A 32 7.42 3.38 -5.13
N CYS A 33 6.97 2.26 -4.54
CA CYS A 33 6.99 0.96 -5.20
C CYS A 33 6.09 0.88 -6.45
N TRP A 34 5.02 1.70 -6.49
CA TRP A 34 4.08 1.72 -7.61
C TRP A 34 4.32 2.86 -8.63
N ARG A 35 5.51 3.47 -8.66
CA ARG A 35 5.83 4.46 -9.70
C ARG A 35 5.70 3.86 -11.11
N ASP A 36 5.19 4.66 -12.05
CA ASP A 36 4.94 4.24 -13.43
C ASP A 36 6.22 3.72 -14.08
N ARG A 37 7.30 4.49 -13.94
CA ARG A 37 8.61 4.17 -14.49
C ARG A 37 9.35 3.19 -13.57
N PRO A 38 9.70 1.98 -14.06
CA PRO A 38 10.36 0.96 -13.23
C PRO A 38 11.66 1.43 -12.56
N TYR A 39 12.45 2.26 -13.25
CA TYR A 39 13.72 2.78 -12.76
C TYR A 39 13.59 3.86 -11.69
N GLU A 40 12.39 4.39 -11.44
CA GLU A 40 12.14 5.32 -10.34
C GLU A 40 11.73 4.58 -9.06
N ARG A 41 11.49 3.26 -9.11
CA ARG A 41 11.08 2.46 -7.94
C ARG A 41 12.29 2.18 -7.04
N PRO A 42 12.12 2.18 -5.71
CA PRO A 42 13.23 1.92 -4.79
C PRO A 42 13.69 0.47 -4.89
N PRO A 43 15.00 0.19 -4.84
CA PRO A 43 15.51 -1.17 -4.72
C PRO A 43 15.15 -1.75 -3.35
N PHE A 44 15.10 -3.08 -3.23
CA PHE A 44 14.78 -3.76 -1.97
C PHE A 44 15.67 -3.34 -0.80
N ALA A 45 16.96 -3.06 -1.04
CA ALA A 45 17.86 -2.55 0.00
C ALA A 45 17.37 -1.23 0.60
N GLN A 46 16.85 -0.30 -0.22
CA GLN A 46 16.30 0.97 0.25
C GLN A 46 14.96 0.77 0.97
N ILE A 47 14.11 -0.15 0.48
CA ILE A 47 12.85 -0.50 1.15
C ILE A 47 13.14 -1.04 2.55
N SER A 48 14.07 -1.99 2.67
CA SER A 48 14.48 -2.58 3.96
C SER A 48 15.01 -1.52 4.92
N LEU A 49 15.89 -0.62 4.46
CA LEU A 49 16.41 0.46 5.28
C LEU A 49 15.31 1.39 5.82
N GLN A 50 14.32 1.73 4.98
CA GLN A 50 13.18 2.56 5.41
C GLN A 50 12.31 1.84 6.45
N LEU A 51 12.04 0.55 6.25
CA LEU A 51 11.27 -0.25 7.20
C LEU A 51 12.00 -0.40 8.55
N ILE A 52 13.32 -0.58 8.54
CA ILE A 52 14.14 -0.63 9.77
C ILE A 52 14.06 0.71 10.51
N ARG A 53 14.18 1.84 9.80
CA ARG A 53 14.03 3.18 10.40
C ARG A 53 12.65 3.33 11.08
N MET A 54 11.59 2.91 10.41
CA MET A 54 10.23 2.94 10.98
C MET A 54 10.14 2.08 12.25
N LEU A 55 10.75 0.89 12.24
CA LEU A 55 10.78 0.02 13.42
C LEU A 55 11.51 0.67 14.61
N GLU A 56 12.61 1.37 14.36
CA GLU A 56 13.43 2.03 15.39
C GLU A 56 12.76 3.29 15.95
N ALA A 57 11.90 3.96 15.18
CA ALA A 57 11.26 5.23 15.56
C ALA A 57 10.25 5.11 16.72
N ARG A 58 9.87 3.89 17.13
CA ARG A 58 8.87 3.62 18.21
C ARG A 58 7.54 4.36 18.01
N LYS A 59 7.22 4.71 16.77
CA LYS A 59 5.93 5.28 16.34
C LYS A 59 5.02 4.13 15.87
N ALA A 60 3.72 4.23 16.14
CA ALA A 60 2.75 3.30 15.57
C ALA A 60 2.50 3.64 14.09
N TYR A 61 2.93 2.75 13.19
CA TYR A 61 2.78 2.92 11.74
C TYR A 61 1.55 2.20 11.15
N VAL A 62 1.04 1.21 11.88
CA VAL A 62 -0.20 0.52 11.58
C VAL A 62 -1.06 0.53 12.83
N ASN A 63 -2.25 1.10 12.71
CA ASN A 63 -3.22 1.13 13.80
C ASN A 63 -3.97 -0.21 13.86
N MET A 64 -3.86 -0.91 14.99
CA MET A 64 -4.55 -2.18 15.22
C MET A 64 -5.70 -2.05 16.23
N SER A 65 -5.97 -0.83 16.70
CA SER A 65 -7.09 -0.56 17.60
C SER A 65 -8.42 -0.57 16.85
N LEU A 66 -9.47 -1.06 17.52
CA LEU A 66 -10.85 -0.88 17.06
C LEU A 66 -11.28 0.54 17.42
N PHE A 67 -11.80 1.27 16.44
CA PHE A 67 -12.34 2.62 16.62
C PHE A 67 -13.72 2.75 15.94
N GLU A 68 -14.47 3.80 16.28
CA GLU A 68 -15.79 4.03 15.68
C GLU A 68 -15.69 4.06 14.14
N ASN A 69 -16.54 3.26 13.48
CA ASN A 69 -16.55 3.06 12.02
C ASN A 69 -15.31 2.34 11.44
N PHE A 70 -14.57 1.59 12.26
CA PHE A 70 -13.53 0.70 11.74
C PHE A 70 -14.13 -0.42 10.89
N THR A 71 -13.60 -0.57 9.68
CA THR A 71 -13.95 -1.64 8.74
C THR A 71 -12.66 -2.20 8.15
N TYR A 72 -12.52 -3.53 8.12
CA TYR A 72 -11.43 -4.18 7.40
C TYR A 72 -11.54 -3.93 5.90
N ALA A 73 -10.42 -4.08 5.19
CA ALA A 73 -10.44 -4.14 3.73
C ALA A 73 -11.35 -5.30 3.29
N GLY A 74 -12.20 -5.05 2.29
CA GLY A 74 -13.10 -6.06 1.75
C GLY A 74 -12.32 -7.19 1.08
N ILE A 75 -12.70 -8.43 1.37
CA ILE A 75 -12.13 -9.63 0.75
C ILE A 75 -13.11 -10.10 -0.33
N ASP A 76 -12.62 -10.20 -1.56
CA ASP A 76 -13.36 -10.78 -2.68
C ASP A 76 -12.91 -12.23 -2.88
N ALA A 77 -13.61 -13.16 -2.23
CA ALA A 77 -13.28 -14.58 -2.29
C ALA A 77 -13.33 -15.15 -3.71
N THR A 78 -14.07 -14.52 -4.63
CA THR A 78 -14.20 -14.99 -6.02
C THR A 78 -13.01 -14.60 -6.89
N ALA A 79 -12.20 -13.64 -6.45
CA ALA A 79 -11.01 -13.19 -7.18
C ALA A 79 -9.77 -14.08 -6.94
N GLU A 80 -9.75 -14.87 -5.87
CA GLU A 80 -8.62 -15.74 -5.49
C GLU A 80 -8.70 -17.15 -6.09
N GLU A 81 -9.84 -17.51 -6.68
CA GLU A 81 -10.13 -18.82 -7.26
C GLU A 81 -9.81 -18.93 -8.77
N ALA A 82 -9.34 -17.84 -9.39
CA ALA A 82 -9.03 -17.73 -10.83
C ALA A 82 -7.52 -17.74 -11.12
#